data_AF-A0A426YNA2-F1
#
_entry.id   AF-A0A426YNA2-F1
#
_cell.length_a   1.000
_cell.length_b   1.000
_cell.length_c   1.000
_cell.angle_alpha   90.00
_cell.angle_beta   90.00
_cell.angle_gamma   90.00
#
_symmetry.space_group_name_H-M   'P 1'
#
loop_
_entity.id
_entity.type
_entity.pdbx_description
1 polymer ?
#
loop_
_entity_poly.entity_id
_entity_poly.type
_entity_poly.pdbx_seq_one_letter_code
_entity_poly.pdbx_strand_id
1 'polypeptide(L)'
;MEDAMVLLQTSRRLASAASRRESVCWSDDSFGPSAGGDGCSAAPPFSDSESASQLLAHVKLILRRRAAAVAALDAGLPAEAVRHFTKVLDTRRGLPGSFAAGCLVGRAAAYRGTGRLADAIADCNRALAVDPSSIPALRARADLLEAVGALPDCLHDLEHLKLLYDAILRDRKLPGPPWRPHHDIRYGDIPGNLHTLAARIQKLRCRIAAGEGNNVDYHTLIGVPKGCTRPELERAHLLLTLKHKPEKAVGFVDRFEFADDHRDLDAIRDQARMSASILYRMMHKGYASIMAAVMEAEAAEKQRAKVAAANAAIQAPTVFHTLS
;
A
#
# COMPACT_ATOMS: atom_id res chain seq x y z
N MET A 1 15.82 -8.43 -15.94
CA MET A 1 15.44 -8.71 -17.35
C MET A 1 13.97 -9.09 -17.46
N GLU A 2 13.44 -9.92 -16.55
CA GLU A 2 12.03 -10.32 -16.52
C GLU A 2 11.05 -9.15 -16.45
N ASP A 3 11.26 -8.20 -15.54
CA ASP A 3 10.45 -6.98 -15.43
C ASP A 3 10.41 -6.19 -16.75
N ALA A 4 11.53 -6.19 -17.49
CA ALA A 4 11.61 -5.52 -18.79
C ALA A 4 10.77 -6.25 -19.84
N MET A 5 10.80 -7.59 -19.87
CA MET A 5 10.00 -8.37 -20.82
C MET A 5 8.50 -8.13 -20.62
N VAL A 6 8.03 -8.15 -19.37
CA VAL A 6 6.60 -7.95 -19.07
C VAL A 6 6.16 -6.53 -19.41
N LEU A 7 6.94 -5.53 -19.05
CA LEU A 7 6.66 -4.13 -19.41
C LEU A 7 6.65 -3.92 -20.92
N LEU A 8 7.55 -4.57 -21.67
CA LEU A 8 7.57 -4.47 -23.12
C LEU A 8 6.35 -5.14 -23.75
N GLN A 9 5.99 -6.35 -23.29
CA GLN A 9 4.81 -7.06 -23.79
C GLN A 9 3.51 -6.29 -23.56
N THR A 10 3.29 -5.74 -22.36
CA THR A 10 2.10 -4.90 -22.10
C THR A 10 2.13 -3.62 -22.90
N SER A 11 3.27 -2.93 -22.95
CA SER A 11 3.40 -1.68 -23.70
C SER A 11 3.16 -1.87 -25.21
N ARG A 12 3.55 -3.01 -25.77
CA ARG A 12 3.24 -3.40 -27.15
C ARG A 12 1.75 -3.64 -27.34
N ARG A 13 1.10 -4.39 -26.44
CA ARG A 13 -0.35 -4.64 -26.48
C ARG A 13 -1.14 -3.34 -26.43
N LEU A 14 -0.78 -2.43 -25.53
CA LEU A 14 -1.38 -1.10 -25.44
C LEU A 14 -1.20 -0.28 -26.71
N ALA A 15 0.02 -0.24 -27.25
CA ALA A 15 0.31 0.52 -28.46
C ALA A 15 -0.51 0.00 -29.65
N SER A 16 -0.61 -1.32 -29.80
CA SER A 16 -1.47 -1.95 -30.81
C SER A 16 -2.95 -1.65 -30.58
N ALA A 17 -3.42 -1.66 -29.33
CA ALA A 17 -4.81 -1.31 -29.02
C ALA A 17 -5.12 0.17 -29.27
N ALA A 18 -4.18 1.08 -29.00
CA ALA A 18 -4.30 2.50 -29.30
C ALA A 18 -4.36 2.74 -30.81
N SER A 19 -3.45 2.13 -31.57
CA SER A 19 -3.44 2.20 -33.04
C SER A 19 -4.75 1.67 -33.64
N ARG A 20 -5.33 0.58 -33.10
CA ARG A 20 -6.66 0.09 -33.53
C ARG A 20 -7.78 1.07 -33.25
N ARG A 21 -7.75 1.78 -32.11
CA ARG A 21 -8.76 2.82 -31.82
C ARG A 21 -8.64 3.98 -32.79
N GLU A 22 -7.41 4.41 -33.07
CA GLU A 22 -7.13 5.47 -34.03
C GLU A 22 -7.56 5.07 -35.44
N SER A 23 -7.31 3.83 -35.89
CA SER A 23 -7.74 3.36 -37.21
C SER A 23 -9.25 3.21 -37.34
N VAL A 24 -9.96 2.81 -36.28
CA VAL A 24 -11.44 2.73 -36.27
C VAL A 24 -12.09 4.12 -36.26
N CYS A 25 -11.38 5.14 -35.76
CA CYS A 25 -11.82 6.53 -35.87
C CYS A 25 -11.65 7.12 -37.28
N TRP A 26 -11.01 6.40 -38.20
CA TRP A 26 -10.93 6.80 -39.60
C TRP A 26 -12.08 6.10 -40.33
N SER A 27 -13.06 6.87 -40.81
CA SER A 27 -14.09 6.33 -41.70
C SER A 27 -13.45 5.95 -43.05
N ASP A 28 -13.84 4.79 -43.59
CA ASP A 28 -13.39 4.27 -44.89
C ASP A 28 -13.70 5.22 -46.08
N ASP A 29 -14.46 6.29 -45.85
CA ASP A 29 -14.84 7.30 -46.85
C ASP A 29 -13.87 8.49 -46.95
N SER A 30 -12.76 8.52 -46.20
CA SER A 30 -11.75 9.58 -46.32
C SER A 30 -10.73 9.29 -47.42
N PHE A 31 -11.20 9.02 -48.64
CA PHE A 31 -10.40 9.23 -49.83
C PHE A 31 -10.33 10.74 -50.11
N GLY A 32 -9.32 11.41 -49.54
CA GLY A 32 -9.01 12.78 -49.93
C GLY A 32 -8.58 12.81 -51.41
N PRO A 33 -9.17 13.67 -52.26
CA PRO A 33 -8.67 13.86 -53.60
C PRO A 33 -7.28 14.48 -53.51
N SER A 34 -6.36 13.94 -54.28
CA SER A 34 -5.05 14.52 -54.51
C SER A 34 -5.18 16.00 -54.93
N ALA A 35 -4.34 16.82 -54.31
CA ALA A 35 -3.95 18.20 -54.65
C ALA A 35 -4.76 19.35 -54.02
N GLY A 36 -4.06 20.07 -53.13
CA GLY A 36 -4.14 21.52 -53.03
C GLY A 36 -4.84 22.10 -51.79
N GLY A 37 -4.06 22.76 -50.94
CA GLY A 37 -4.51 23.94 -50.18
C GLY A 37 -4.95 23.70 -48.73
N ASP A 38 -4.12 24.19 -47.81
CA ASP A 38 -4.40 24.76 -46.48
C ASP A 38 -5.50 24.15 -45.60
N GLY A 39 -5.08 23.56 -44.47
CA GLY A 39 -5.95 23.31 -43.33
C GLY A 39 -5.33 22.39 -42.27
N CYS A 40 -5.05 22.96 -41.10
CA CYS A 40 -4.74 22.30 -39.82
C CYS A 40 -3.58 21.29 -39.80
N SER A 41 -2.50 21.68 -39.13
CA SER A 41 -1.38 20.83 -38.74
C SER A 41 -1.81 19.71 -37.77
N ALA A 42 -2.37 18.63 -38.30
CA ALA A 42 -2.29 17.32 -37.65
C ALA A 42 -0.86 16.81 -37.86
N ALA A 43 -0.11 16.65 -36.78
CA ALA A 43 1.24 16.08 -36.83
C ALA A 43 1.19 14.73 -37.59
N PRO A 44 2.19 14.43 -38.43
CA PRO A 44 2.23 13.15 -39.13
C PRO A 44 2.17 12.01 -38.11
N PRO A 45 1.54 10.86 -38.42
CA PRO A 45 1.63 9.70 -37.56
C PRO A 45 3.11 9.40 -37.34
N PHE A 46 3.54 9.40 -36.07
CA PHE A 46 4.91 9.05 -35.71
C PHE A 46 5.28 7.76 -36.43
N SER A 47 6.47 7.72 -37.04
CA SER A 47 6.93 6.47 -37.66
C SER A 47 6.92 5.36 -36.60
N ASP A 48 6.59 4.12 -36.98
CA ASP A 48 6.56 2.97 -36.06
C ASP A 48 7.88 2.82 -35.26
N SER A 49 8.98 3.32 -35.82
CA SER A 49 10.30 3.39 -35.19
C SER A 49 10.35 4.41 -34.04
N GLU A 50 9.78 5.59 -34.22
CA GLU A 50 9.74 6.64 -33.19
C GLU A 50 8.84 6.24 -32.01
N SER A 51 7.69 5.62 -32.27
CA SER A 51 6.79 5.12 -31.22
C SER A 51 7.43 3.99 -30.40
N ALA A 52 8.15 3.08 -31.05
CA ALA A 52 8.94 2.03 -30.41
C ALA A 52 10.09 2.61 -29.57
N SER A 53 10.79 3.64 -30.06
CA SER A 53 11.86 4.31 -29.31
C SER A 53 11.35 4.97 -28.03
N GLN A 54 10.19 5.63 -28.09
CA GLN A 54 9.54 6.26 -26.94
C GLN A 54 9.06 5.22 -25.92
N LEU A 55 8.48 4.10 -26.38
CA LEU A 55 8.08 2.97 -25.53
C LEU A 55 9.30 2.39 -24.78
N LEU A 56 10.39 2.14 -25.49
CA LEU A 56 11.63 1.63 -24.90
C LEU A 56 12.23 2.63 -23.90
N ALA A 57 12.24 3.91 -24.21
CA ALA A 57 12.71 4.95 -23.30
C ALA A 57 11.88 5.00 -22.01
N HIS A 58 10.55 4.88 -22.13
CA HIS A 58 9.63 4.82 -21.00
C HIS A 58 9.85 3.58 -20.12
N VAL A 59 9.96 2.39 -20.72
CA VAL A 59 10.24 1.14 -19.99
C VAL A 59 11.59 1.22 -19.27
N LYS A 60 12.63 1.73 -19.94
CA LYS A 60 13.94 1.97 -19.32
C LYS A 60 13.85 2.94 -18.14
N LEU A 61 13.06 4.01 -18.26
CA LEU A 61 12.85 4.97 -17.16
C LEU A 61 12.17 4.32 -15.95
N ILE A 62 11.13 3.52 -16.16
CA ILE A 62 10.44 2.79 -15.08
C ILE A 62 11.41 1.85 -14.36
N LEU A 63 12.17 1.06 -15.11
CA LEU A 63 13.12 0.11 -14.54
C LEU A 63 14.23 0.82 -13.76
N ARG A 64 14.77 1.92 -14.29
CA ARG A 64 15.77 2.74 -13.57
C ARG A 64 15.19 3.32 -12.28
N ARG A 65 13.95 3.80 -12.29
CA ARG A 65 13.29 4.32 -11.08
C ARG A 65 13.05 3.22 -10.05
N ARG A 66 12.61 2.03 -10.47
CA ARG A 66 12.44 0.87 -9.58
C ARG A 66 13.78 0.43 -8.98
N ALA A 67 14.82 0.33 -9.78
CA ALA A 67 16.17 -0.02 -9.30
C ALA A 67 16.68 1.03 -8.29
N ALA A 68 16.50 2.33 -8.57
CA ALA A 68 16.82 3.39 -7.62
C ALA A 68 16.00 3.30 -6.32
N ALA A 69 14.73 2.89 -6.41
CA ALA A 69 13.88 2.70 -5.22
C ALA A 69 14.37 1.54 -4.35
N VAL A 70 14.76 0.42 -4.96
CA VAL A 70 15.31 -0.75 -4.25
C VAL A 70 16.67 -0.40 -3.64
N ALA A 71 17.56 0.25 -4.39
CA ALA A 71 18.84 0.71 -3.86
C ALA A 71 18.67 1.69 -2.67
N ALA A 72 17.66 2.56 -2.71
CA ALA A 72 17.34 3.44 -1.58
C ALA A 72 16.81 2.68 -0.36
N LEU A 73 16.08 1.59 -0.54
CA LEU A 73 15.69 0.71 0.56
C LEU A 73 16.90 0.02 1.18
N ASP A 74 17.79 -0.51 0.35
CA ASP A 74 19.02 -1.19 0.80
C ASP A 74 19.96 -0.22 1.52
N ALA A 75 19.99 1.05 1.09
CA ALA A 75 20.74 2.13 1.73
C ALA A 75 20.08 2.68 3.01
N GLY A 76 18.90 2.21 3.39
CA GLY A 76 18.19 2.70 4.58
C GLY A 76 17.58 4.10 4.43
N LEU A 77 17.28 4.54 3.21
CA LEU A 77 16.66 5.83 2.89
C LEU A 77 15.18 5.65 2.47
N PRO A 78 14.26 5.37 3.41
CA PRO A 78 12.89 4.98 3.08
C PRO A 78 12.08 6.12 2.45
N ALA A 79 12.35 7.38 2.79
CA ALA A 79 11.64 8.53 2.22
C ALA A 79 11.90 8.67 0.70
N GLU A 80 13.14 8.45 0.26
CA GLU A 80 13.50 8.48 -1.14
C GLU A 80 12.89 7.30 -1.90
N ALA A 81 12.93 6.11 -1.31
CA ALA A 81 12.28 4.92 -1.86
C ALA A 81 10.78 5.15 -2.11
N VAL A 82 10.05 5.73 -1.14
CA VAL A 82 8.63 6.10 -1.30
C VAL A 82 8.43 7.01 -2.53
N ARG A 83 9.30 8.00 -2.71
CA ARG A 83 9.22 8.94 -3.84
C ARG A 83 9.43 8.23 -5.18
N HIS A 84 10.42 7.34 -5.26
CA HIS A 84 10.70 6.60 -6.48
C HIS A 84 9.59 5.62 -6.82
N PHE A 85 9.09 4.83 -5.86
CA PHE A 85 7.96 3.92 -6.09
C PHE A 85 6.66 4.65 -6.45
N THR A 86 6.38 5.78 -5.81
CA THR A 86 5.19 6.58 -6.14
C THR A 86 5.24 7.08 -7.59
N LYS A 87 6.40 7.57 -8.05
CA LYS A 87 6.57 7.95 -9.46
C LYS A 87 6.44 6.79 -10.44
N VAL A 88 6.76 5.56 -10.01
CA VAL A 88 6.53 4.35 -10.82
C VAL A 88 5.04 4.00 -10.88
N LEU A 89 4.32 4.11 -9.77
CA LEU A 89 2.89 3.75 -9.68
C LEU A 89 1.94 4.82 -10.25
N ASP A 90 2.40 6.06 -10.40
CA ASP A 90 1.64 7.17 -10.97
C ASP A 90 1.84 7.32 -12.49
N THR A 91 2.46 6.34 -13.16
CA THR A 91 2.61 6.40 -14.62
C THR A 91 1.25 6.35 -15.31
N ARG A 92 1.07 7.24 -16.30
CA ARG A 92 -0.18 7.33 -17.07
C ARG A 92 -0.37 6.21 -18.08
N ARG A 93 0.73 5.56 -18.49
CA ARG A 93 0.68 4.34 -19.32
C ARG A 93 0.45 3.14 -18.40
N GLY A 94 -0.44 2.25 -18.82
CA GLY A 94 -0.83 1.08 -18.05
C GLY A 94 0.37 0.25 -17.59
N LEU A 95 0.33 -0.17 -16.33
CA LEU A 95 1.36 -1.01 -15.72
C LEU A 95 0.86 -2.44 -15.60
N PRO A 96 1.67 -3.46 -15.92
CA PRO A 96 1.31 -4.84 -15.62
C PRO A 96 1.01 -5.01 -14.12
N GLY A 97 -0.14 -5.59 -13.78
CA GLY A 97 -0.57 -5.78 -12.39
C GLY A 97 0.49 -6.49 -11.53
N SER A 98 1.09 -7.57 -12.04
CA SER A 98 2.19 -8.28 -11.35
C SER A 98 3.41 -7.38 -11.04
N PHE A 99 3.79 -6.52 -11.98
CA PHE A 99 4.89 -5.57 -11.77
C PHE A 99 4.51 -4.49 -10.75
N ALA A 100 3.28 -3.99 -10.84
CA ALA A 100 2.73 -3.00 -9.92
C ALA A 100 2.61 -3.56 -8.49
N ALA A 101 2.18 -4.81 -8.30
CA ALA A 101 2.10 -5.48 -7.01
C ALA A 101 3.48 -5.52 -6.32
N GLY A 102 4.55 -5.89 -7.04
CA GLY A 102 5.91 -5.83 -6.49
C GLY A 102 6.34 -4.41 -6.08
N CYS A 103 6.00 -3.39 -6.88
CA CYS A 103 6.27 -1.99 -6.53
C CYS A 103 5.46 -1.50 -5.32
N LEU A 104 4.22 -1.97 -5.15
CA LEU A 104 3.38 -1.68 -3.98
C LEU A 104 4.00 -2.29 -2.72
N VAL A 105 4.47 -3.53 -2.77
CA VAL A 105 5.16 -4.18 -1.64
C VAL A 105 6.46 -3.44 -1.28
N GLY A 106 7.26 -3.07 -2.28
CA GLY A 106 8.46 -2.25 -2.04
C GLY A 106 8.14 -0.90 -1.40
N ARG A 107 7.06 -0.24 -1.84
CA ARG A 107 6.60 1.02 -1.21
C ARG A 107 6.07 0.80 0.21
N ALA A 108 5.40 -0.32 0.48
CA ALA A 108 4.97 -0.67 1.82
C ALA A 108 6.15 -0.88 2.77
N ALA A 109 7.23 -1.54 2.33
CA ALA A 109 8.47 -1.67 3.09
C ALA A 109 9.10 -0.29 3.39
N ALA A 110 9.10 0.62 2.42
CA ALA A 110 9.55 1.99 2.62
C ALA A 110 8.67 2.74 3.64
N TYR A 111 7.34 2.61 3.55
CA TYR A 111 6.43 3.23 4.51
C TYR A 111 6.62 2.68 5.93
N ARG A 112 6.87 1.38 6.07
CA ARG A 112 7.26 0.76 7.36
C ARG A 112 8.49 1.44 7.96
N GLY A 113 9.53 1.67 7.15
CA GLY A 113 10.74 2.39 7.58
C GLY A 113 10.49 3.84 8.00
N THR A 114 9.45 4.50 7.45
CA THR A 114 9.03 5.85 7.87
C THR A 114 8.02 5.87 9.02
N GLY A 115 7.61 4.72 9.56
CA GLY A 115 6.57 4.63 10.61
C GLY A 115 5.14 4.86 10.12
N ARG A 116 4.90 4.94 8.80
CA ARG A 116 3.58 5.16 8.20
C ARG A 116 2.85 3.84 7.98
N LEU A 117 2.50 3.15 9.07
CA LEU A 117 1.99 1.77 9.01
C LEU A 117 0.65 1.65 8.29
N ALA A 118 -0.29 2.58 8.48
CA ALA A 118 -1.57 2.56 7.76
C ALA A 118 -1.39 2.63 6.22
N ASP A 119 -0.43 3.44 5.76
CA ASP A 119 -0.11 3.54 4.34
C ASP A 119 0.54 2.27 3.79
N ALA A 120 1.40 1.63 4.59
CA ALA A 120 2.03 0.36 4.25
C ALA A 120 0.98 -0.76 4.11
N ILE A 121 0.04 -0.86 5.07
CA ILE A 121 -1.05 -1.85 5.03
C ILE A 121 -1.95 -1.62 3.82
N ALA A 122 -2.26 -0.36 3.50
CA ALA A 122 -3.07 -0.03 2.33
C ALA A 122 -2.40 -0.47 1.02
N ASP A 123 -1.07 -0.31 0.89
CA ASP A 123 -0.35 -0.77 -0.30
C ASP A 123 -0.28 -2.30 -0.39
N CYS A 124 -0.10 -3.01 0.74
CA CYS A 124 -0.20 -4.46 0.76
C CYS A 124 -1.60 -4.95 0.38
N ASN A 125 -2.66 -4.28 0.85
CA ASN A 125 -4.05 -4.59 0.47
C ASN A 125 -4.27 -4.46 -1.04
N ARG A 126 -3.73 -3.39 -1.65
CA ARG A 126 -3.78 -3.21 -3.11
C ARG A 126 -2.98 -4.28 -3.84
N ALA A 127 -1.80 -4.63 -3.35
CA ALA A 127 -0.98 -5.69 -3.93
C ALA A 127 -1.71 -7.04 -3.91
N LEU A 128 -2.40 -7.38 -2.81
CA LEU A 128 -3.16 -8.62 -2.67
C LEU A 128 -4.49 -8.61 -3.44
N ALA A 129 -5.10 -7.44 -3.67
CA ALA A 129 -6.23 -7.33 -4.58
C ALA A 129 -5.81 -7.62 -6.04
N VAL A 130 -4.61 -7.17 -6.43
CA VAL A 130 -4.03 -7.45 -7.75
C VAL A 130 -3.54 -8.88 -7.87
N ASP A 131 -2.88 -9.40 -6.85
CA ASP A 131 -2.31 -10.75 -6.82
C ASP A 131 -2.51 -11.39 -5.43
N PRO A 132 -3.60 -12.15 -5.23
CA PRO A 132 -3.89 -12.80 -3.95
C PRO A 132 -2.85 -13.82 -3.52
N SER A 133 -2.13 -14.44 -4.46
CA SER A 133 -1.09 -15.43 -4.18
C SER A 133 0.30 -14.81 -4.03
N SER A 134 0.39 -13.48 -3.94
CA SER A 134 1.65 -12.77 -3.73
C SER A 134 2.21 -13.03 -2.33
N ILE A 135 3.12 -14.01 -2.24
CA ILE A 135 3.88 -14.33 -1.03
C ILE A 135 4.54 -13.08 -0.39
N PRO A 136 5.27 -12.21 -1.13
CA PRO A 136 5.90 -11.06 -0.50
C PRO A 136 4.87 -10.06 0.05
N ALA A 137 3.70 -9.92 -0.57
CA ALA A 137 2.64 -9.05 -0.04
C ALA A 137 1.99 -9.62 1.23
N LEU A 138 1.74 -10.94 1.30
CA LEU A 138 1.24 -11.60 2.51
C LEU A 138 2.23 -11.48 3.67
N ARG A 139 3.52 -11.75 3.41
CA ARG A 139 4.58 -11.60 4.43
C ARG A 139 4.66 -10.17 4.94
N ALA A 140 4.74 -9.19 4.03
CA ALA A 140 4.82 -7.78 4.40
C ALA A 140 3.58 -7.32 5.19
N ARG A 141 2.37 -7.75 4.80
CA ARG A 141 1.14 -7.40 5.54
C ARG A 141 1.10 -8.05 6.93
N ALA A 142 1.46 -9.33 7.04
CA ALA A 142 1.54 -10.02 8.32
C ALA A 142 2.53 -9.33 9.29
N ASP A 143 3.71 -8.94 8.80
CA ASP A 143 4.72 -8.23 9.61
C ASP A 143 4.23 -6.84 10.07
N LEU A 144 3.47 -6.14 9.22
CA LEU A 144 2.85 -4.85 9.56
C LEU A 144 1.72 -5.02 10.58
N LEU A 145 0.85 -6.02 10.41
CA LEU A 145 -0.24 -6.32 11.32
C LEU A 145 0.28 -6.78 12.69
N GLU A 146 1.35 -7.58 12.72
CA GLU A 146 2.02 -7.94 13.98
C GLU A 146 2.62 -6.71 14.67
N ALA A 147 3.24 -5.78 13.92
CA ALA A 147 3.77 -4.53 14.48
C ALA A 147 2.68 -3.59 15.02
N VAL A 148 1.46 -3.67 14.48
CA VAL A 148 0.28 -2.93 14.97
C VAL A 148 -0.41 -3.68 16.11
N GLY A 149 -0.09 -4.95 16.37
CA GLY A 149 -0.77 -5.78 17.37
C GLY A 149 -2.11 -6.36 16.90
N ALA A 150 -2.44 -6.25 15.61
CA ALA A 150 -3.60 -6.91 14.99
C ALA A 150 -3.31 -8.40 14.76
N LEU A 151 -3.09 -9.14 15.85
CA LEU A 151 -2.70 -10.55 15.84
C LEU A 151 -3.66 -11.49 15.10
N PRO A 152 -5.01 -11.37 15.19
CA PRO A 152 -5.90 -12.28 14.46
C PRO A 152 -5.81 -12.09 12.94
N ASP A 153 -5.71 -10.84 12.47
CA ASP A 153 -5.55 -10.55 11.04
C ASP A 153 -4.19 -11.03 10.53
N CYS A 154 -3.12 -10.86 11.33
CA CYS A 154 -1.80 -11.42 11.05
C CYS A 154 -1.84 -12.94 10.95
N LEU A 155 -2.52 -13.62 11.88
CA LEU A 155 -2.64 -15.07 11.87
C LEU A 155 -3.31 -15.56 10.58
N HIS A 156 -4.37 -14.89 10.14
CA HIS A 156 -5.05 -15.21 8.88
C HIS A 156 -4.12 -15.12 7.67
N ASP A 157 -3.30 -14.07 7.58
CA ASP A 157 -2.31 -13.91 6.50
C ASP A 157 -1.24 -14.99 6.51
N LEU A 158 -0.76 -15.37 7.70
CA LEU A 158 0.23 -16.44 7.84
C LEU A 158 -0.36 -17.82 7.52
N GLU A 159 -1.61 -18.07 7.88
CA GLU A 159 -2.34 -19.29 7.51
C GLU A 159 -2.56 -19.37 6.01
N HIS A 160 -2.93 -18.26 5.36
CA HIS A 160 -3.02 -18.21 3.90
C HIS A 160 -1.65 -18.46 3.25
N LEU A 161 -0.58 -17.87 3.78
CA LEU A 161 0.78 -18.12 3.30
C LEU A 161 1.18 -19.60 3.44
N LYS A 162 0.79 -20.25 4.54
CA LYS A 162 1.02 -21.68 4.76
C LYS A 162 0.31 -22.51 3.69
N LEU A 163 -0.96 -22.21 3.42
CA LEU A 163 -1.74 -22.89 2.38
C LEU A 163 -1.09 -22.74 1.00
N LEU A 164 -0.52 -21.57 0.68
CA LEU A 164 0.22 -21.36 -0.56
C LEU A 164 1.48 -22.22 -0.63
N TYR A 165 2.28 -22.32 0.44
CA TYR A 165 3.44 -23.22 0.46
C TYR A 165 3.04 -24.69 0.34
N ASP A 166 1.99 -25.11 1.05
CA ASP A 166 1.45 -26.46 0.94
C ASP A 166 0.98 -26.76 -0.49
N ALA A 167 0.34 -25.80 -1.16
CA ALA A 167 -0.07 -25.93 -2.56
C ALA A 167 1.14 -26.04 -3.50
N ILE A 168 2.18 -25.21 -3.30
CA ILE A 168 3.41 -25.28 -4.10
C ILE A 168 4.08 -26.66 -3.98
N LEU A 169 4.15 -27.22 -2.77
CA LEU A 169 4.76 -28.52 -2.53
C LEU A 169 3.95 -29.66 -3.15
N ARG A 170 2.61 -29.55 -3.14
CA ARG A 170 1.72 -30.52 -3.80
C ARG A 170 1.86 -30.47 -5.31
N ASP A 171 1.78 -29.27 -5.90
CA ASP A 171 1.73 -29.10 -7.35
C ASP A 171 3.12 -29.14 -8.00
N ARG A 172 4.19 -29.02 -7.19
CA ARG A 172 5.59 -28.86 -7.61
C ARG A 172 5.78 -27.70 -8.60
N LYS A 173 4.86 -26.73 -8.55
CA LYS A 173 4.81 -25.54 -9.40
C LYS A 173 4.73 -24.31 -8.52
N LEU A 174 5.52 -23.31 -8.89
CA LEU A 174 5.46 -22.00 -8.27
C LEU A 174 4.30 -21.20 -8.89
N PRO A 175 3.47 -20.48 -8.10
CA PRO A 175 2.42 -19.60 -8.61
C PRO A 175 2.95 -18.61 -9.65
N GLY A 176 2.16 -18.23 -10.65
CA GLY A 176 2.60 -17.26 -11.66
C GLY A 176 3.50 -17.85 -12.76
N PRO A 177 4.05 -17.01 -13.63
CA PRO A 177 4.68 -17.47 -14.86
C PRO A 177 5.95 -18.29 -14.57
N PRO A 178 6.19 -19.41 -15.28
CA PRO A 178 7.29 -20.32 -14.99
C PRO A 178 8.70 -19.71 -15.16
N TRP A 179 8.80 -18.57 -15.85
CA TRP A 179 10.03 -17.79 -16.04
C TRP A 179 10.18 -16.61 -15.06
N ARG A 180 9.35 -16.53 -14.02
CA ARG A 180 9.47 -15.57 -12.92
C ARG A 180 9.86 -16.31 -11.63
N PRO A 181 11.14 -16.37 -11.25
CA PRO A 181 11.51 -16.77 -9.90
C PRO A 181 10.88 -15.77 -8.93
N HIS A 182 9.95 -16.23 -8.09
CA HIS A 182 9.31 -15.40 -7.07
C HIS A 182 10.37 -14.64 -6.30
N HIS A 183 10.27 -13.30 -6.26
CA HIS A 183 10.95 -12.38 -5.36
C HIS A 183 11.76 -13.09 -4.24
N ASP A 184 12.99 -13.51 -4.60
CA ASP A 184 14.00 -14.16 -3.76
C ASP A 184 13.68 -15.53 -3.12
N ILE A 185 12.55 -16.17 -3.44
CA ILE A 185 12.16 -17.48 -2.87
C ILE A 185 12.48 -18.60 -3.85
N ARG A 186 13.45 -19.45 -3.48
CA ARG A 186 13.78 -20.67 -4.23
C ARG A 186 12.92 -21.82 -3.74
N TYR A 187 12.54 -22.74 -4.63
CA TYR A 187 11.73 -23.91 -4.27
C TYR A 187 12.35 -24.74 -3.14
N GLY A 188 13.68 -24.91 -3.14
CA GLY A 188 14.40 -25.63 -2.09
C GLY A 188 14.29 -25.00 -0.69
N ASP A 189 14.02 -23.70 -0.60
CA ASP A 189 13.87 -23.00 0.67
C ASP A 189 12.44 -23.13 1.26
N ILE A 190 11.49 -23.68 0.49
CA ILE A 190 10.07 -23.74 0.88
C ILE A 190 9.83 -24.62 2.10
N PRO A 191 10.36 -25.85 2.22
CA PRO A 191 10.15 -26.67 3.41
C PRO A 191 10.68 -26.00 4.68
N GLY A 192 11.84 -25.34 4.60
CA GLY A 192 12.42 -24.58 5.71
C GLY A 192 11.54 -23.38 6.10
N ASN A 193 11.08 -22.62 5.10
CA ASN A 193 10.17 -21.50 5.30
C ASN A 193 8.82 -21.94 5.88
N LEU A 194 8.32 -23.13 5.54
CA LEU A 194 7.09 -23.68 6.08
C LEU A 194 7.27 -24.06 7.55
N HIS A 195 8.40 -24.67 7.92
CA HIS A 195 8.68 -24.99 9.31
C HIS A 195 8.76 -23.74 10.19
N THR A 196 9.49 -22.70 9.76
CA THR A 196 9.57 -21.43 10.50
C THR A 196 8.22 -20.73 10.58
N LEU A 197 7.42 -20.78 9.50
CA LEU A 197 6.06 -20.27 9.46
C LEU A 197 5.13 -21.01 10.44
N ALA A 198 5.19 -22.34 10.49
CA ALA A 198 4.38 -23.14 11.40
C ALA A 198 4.71 -22.83 12.87
N ALA A 199 5.99 -22.66 13.20
CA ALA A 199 6.41 -22.23 14.53
C ALA A 199 5.90 -20.82 14.87
N ARG A 200 5.96 -19.88 13.91
CA ARG A 200 5.43 -18.51 14.08
C ARG A 200 3.91 -18.51 14.29
N ILE A 201 3.17 -19.29 13.51
CA ILE A 201 1.71 -19.49 13.65
C ILE A 201 1.38 -20.02 15.05
N GLN A 202 2.09 -21.04 15.52
CA GLN A 202 1.84 -21.61 16.83
C GLN A 202 2.09 -20.60 17.95
N LYS A 203 3.19 -19.83 17.87
CA LYS A 203 3.48 -18.76 18.82
C LYS A 203 2.38 -17.70 18.85
N LEU A 204 1.89 -17.27 17.69
CA LEU A 204 0.79 -16.30 17.60
C LEU A 204 -0.51 -16.85 18.18
N ARG A 205 -0.84 -18.12 17.92
CA ARG A 205 -2.02 -18.78 18.54
C ARG A 205 -1.93 -18.79 20.06
N CYS A 206 -0.76 -19.08 20.63
CA CYS A 206 -0.57 -19.03 22.08
C CYS A 206 -0.74 -17.60 22.63
N ARG A 207 -0.22 -16.57 21.95
CA ARG A 207 -0.40 -15.16 22.35
C ARG A 207 -1.86 -14.73 22.30
N ILE A 208 -2.59 -15.13 21.26
CA ILE A 208 -4.02 -14.86 21.14
C ILE A 208 -4.79 -15.57 22.27
N ALA A 209 -4.46 -16.83 22.57
CA ALA A 209 -5.06 -17.58 23.68
C ALA A 209 -4.76 -16.97 25.05
N ALA A 210 -3.61 -16.31 25.21
CA ALA A 210 -3.25 -15.55 26.41
C ALA A 210 -4.01 -14.22 26.57
N GLY A 211 -4.83 -13.81 25.58
CA GLY A 211 -5.64 -12.59 25.65
C GLY A 211 -5.01 -11.37 24.96
N GLU A 212 -3.82 -11.49 24.36
CA GLU A 212 -3.15 -10.37 23.67
C GLU A 212 -3.83 -9.97 22.34
N GLY A 213 -4.81 -10.75 21.86
CA GLY A 213 -5.44 -10.54 20.56
C GLY A 213 -6.24 -9.23 20.41
N ASN A 214 -6.63 -8.59 21.52
CA ASN A 214 -7.42 -7.36 21.51
C ASN A 214 -6.58 -6.08 21.66
N ASN A 215 -5.27 -6.21 21.93
CA ASN A 215 -4.41 -5.07 22.22
C ASN A 215 -3.75 -4.53 20.94
N VAL A 216 -4.54 -3.81 20.15
CA VAL A 216 -4.06 -3.13 18.94
C VAL A 216 -3.43 -1.79 19.32
N ASP A 217 -2.18 -1.59 18.94
CA ASP A 217 -1.43 -0.35 19.16
C ASP A 217 -1.90 0.74 18.18
N TYR A 218 -3.02 1.38 18.49
CA TYR A 218 -3.60 2.40 17.61
C TYR A 218 -2.70 3.63 17.40
N HIS A 219 -1.82 3.95 18.35
CA HIS A 219 -0.82 5.01 18.22
C HIS A 219 0.16 4.74 17.07
N THR A 220 0.64 3.51 16.94
CA THR A 220 1.58 3.14 15.86
C THR A 220 0.86 3.06 14.52
N LEU A 221 -0.41 2.63 14.51
CA LEU A 221 -1.24 2.61 13.30
C LEU A 221 -1.49 4.00 12.72
N ILE A 222 -1.89 4.95 13.58
CA ILE A 222 -2.19 6.35 13.18
C ILE A 222 -0.90 7.15 12.98
N GLY A 223 0.21 6.73 13.60
CA GLY A 223 1.51 7.39 13.50
C GLY A 223 1.63 8.60 14.43
N VAL A 224 1.01 8.52 15.61
CA VAL A 224 0.91 9.61 16.59
C VAL A 224 1.59 9.18 17.90
N PRO A 225 2.40 10.04 18.54
CA PRO A 225 3.10 9.70 19.78
C PRO A 225 2.14 9.43 20.94
N LYS A 226 2.62 8.71 21.96
CA LYS A 226 1.88 8.52 23.23
C LYS A 226 1.81 9.87 23.95
N GLY A 227 0.61 10.32 24.34
CA GLY A 227 0.40 11.64 24.96
C GLY A 227 0.19 12.78 23.94
N CYS A 228 -0.29 12.47 22.74
CA CYS A 228 -0.59 13.47 21.72
C CYS A 228 -1.65 14.48 22.15
N THR A 229 -1.53 15.70 21.64
CA THR A 229 -2.56 16.71 21.82
C THR A 229 -3.79 16.39 20.97
N ARG A 230 -4.98 16.80 21.44
CA ARG A 230 -6.23 16.67 20.69
C ARG A 230 -6.14 17.16 19.23
N PRO A 231 -5.64 18.37 18.91
CA PRO A 231 -5.59 18.85 17.51
C PRO A 231 -4.63 18.05 16.63
N GLU A 232 -3.53 17.51 17.18
CA GLU A 232 -2.62 16.65 16.42
C GLU A 232 -3.30 15.35 16.00
N LEU A 233 -4.05 14.74 16.93
CA LEU A 233 -4.81 13.52 16.66
C LEU A 233 -5.91 13.76 15.60
N GLU A 234 -6.67 14.84 15.74
CA GLU A 234 -7.73 15.21 14.79
C GLU A 234 -7.16 15.44 13.38
N ARG A 235 -6.03 16.14 13.26
CA ARG A 235 -5.34 16.37 11.97
C ARG A 235 -4.84 15.06 11.35
N ALA A 236 -4.17 14.22 12.14
CA ALA A 236 -3.66 12.93 11.67
C ALA A 236 -4.80 12.03 11.18
N HIS A 237 -5.88 11.93 11.96
CA HIS A 237 -7.06 11.15 11.61
C HIS A 237 -7.77 11.68 10.36
N LEU A 238 -7.92 13.00 10.22
CA LEU A 238 -8.53 13.60 9.03
C LEU A 238 -7.73 13.29 7.76
N LEU A 239 -6.41 13.47 7.78
CA LEU A 239 -5.54 13.16 6.64
C LEU A 239 -5.67 11.69 6.21
N LEU A 240 -5.65 10.81 7.22
CA LEU A 240 -5.72 9.37 7.02
C LEU A 240 -7.08 8.90 6.49
N THR A 241 -8.18 9.41 7.02
CA THR A 241 -9.53 9.07 6.54
C THR A 241 -9.80 9.60 5.14
N LEU A 242 -9.30 10.79 4.80
CA LEU A 242 -9.42 11.34 3.45
C LEU A 242 -8.60 10.54 2.43
N LYS A 243 -7.45 10.01 2.84
CA LYS A 243 -6.56 9.21 1.98
C LYS A 243 -7.08 7.80 1.76
N HIS A 244 -7.53 7.13 2.83
CA HIS A 244 -7.89 5.71 2.83
C HIS A 244 -9.40 5.44 2.76
N LYS A 245 -10.16 6.34 2.12
CA LYS A 245 -11.58 6.07 1.85
C LYS A 245 -11.73 4.81 1.01
N PRO A 246 -12.67 3.90 1.34
CA PRO A 246 -12.83 2.65 0.61
C PRO A 246 -13.19 2.86 -0.87
N GLU A 247 -13.87 3.95 -1.20
CA GLU A 247 -14.17 4.35 -2.58
C GLU A 247 -12.90 4.68 -3.39
N LYS A 248 -11.94 5.38 -2.78
CA LYS A 248 -10.66 5.75 -3.43
C LYS A 248 -9.74 4.56 -3.63
N ALA A 249 -9.96 3.47 -2.89
CA ALA A 249 -9.17 2.26 -3.04
C ALA A 249 -9.36 1.60 -4.42
N VAL A 250 -10.43 1.91 -5.15
CA VAL A 250 -10.73 1.34 -6.47
C VAL A 250 -9.93 2.00 -7.60
N GLY A 251 -9.55 3.28 -7.45
CA GLY A 251 -8.94 4.08 -8.53
C GLY A 251 -7.53 3.69 -8.96
N PHE A 252 -6.93 2.62 -8.41
CA PHE A 252 -5.70 2.07 -8.95
C PHE A 252 -5.96 1.06 -10.08
N VAL A 253 -7.15 0.43 -10.11
CA VAL A 253 -7.46 -0.64 -11.06
C VAL A 253 -7.38 -0.13 -12.50
N ASP A 254 -7.84 1.09 -12.74
CA ASP A 254 -7.83 1.70 -14.08
C ASP A 254 -6.40 2.05 -14.58
N ARG A 255 -5.41 2.04 -13.68
CA ARG A 255 -3.99 2.27 -14.04
C ARG A 255 -3.22 0.99 -14.33
N PHE A 256 -3.77 -0.16 -13.95
CA PHE A 256 -3.09 -1.45 -14.09
C PHE A 256 -3.71 -2.28 -15.21
N GLU A 257 -2.85 -2.96 -15.94
CA GLU A 257 -3.22 -3.96 -16.94
C GLU A 257 -3.12 -5.35 -16.33
N PHE A 258 -4.21 -6.08 -16.46
CA PHE A 258 -4.29 -7.48 -16.09
C PHE A 258 -4.14 -8.28 -17.38
N ALA A 259 -3.06 -9.07 -17.47
CA ALA A 259 -2.71 -9.81 -18.68
C ALA A 259 -3.61 -11.03 -18.92
N ASP A 260 -4.39 -11.43 -17.91
CA ASP A 260 -5.27 -12.58 -17.93
C ASP A 260 -6.70 -12.11 -18.19
N ASP A 261 -7.28 -12.54 -19.32
CA ASP A 261 -8.65 -12.23 -19.76
C ASP A 261 -9.74 -12.84 -18.85
N HIS A 262 -9.40 -13.35 -17.65
CA HIS A 262 -10.28 -14.19 -16.81
C HIS A 262 -10.40 -13.69 -15.36
N ARG A 263 -9.76 -12.57 -14.99
CA ARG A 263 -10.04 -11.95 -13.69
C ARG A 263 -11.07 -10.84 -13.88
N ASP A 264 -12.23 -11.01 -13.27
CA ASP A 264 -13.26 -9.98 -13.19
C ASP A 264 -12.64 -8.75 -12.53
N LEU A 265 -12.51 -7.65 -13.30
CA LEU A 265 -12.02 -6.38 -12.76
C LEU A 265 -12.85 -5.96 -11.55
N ASP A 266 -14.15 -6.25 -11.57
CA ASP A 266 -15.06 -5.95 -10.48
C ASP A 266 -14.74 -6.74 -9.21
N ALA A 267 -14.31 -8.01 -9.31
CA ALA A 267 -13.85 -8.77 -8.16
C ALA A 267 -12.58 -8.15 -7.53
N ILE A 268 -11.66 -7.62 -8.35
CA ILE A 268 -10.47 -6.90 -7.86
C ILE A 268 -10.87 -5.61 -7.16
N ARG A 269 -11.83 -4.86 -7.73
CA ARG A 269 -12.36 -3.62 -7.15
C ARG A 269 -13.06 -3.90 -5.82
N ASP A 270 -13.86 -4.96 -5.75
CA ASP A 270 -14.57 -5.36 -4.54
C ASP A 270 -13.61 -5.83 -3.45
N GLN A 271 -12.60 -6.64 -3.80
CA GLN A 271 -11.56 -7.05 -2.86
C GLN A 271 -10.77 -5.85 -2.31
N ALA A 272 -10.43 -4.89 -3.18
CA ALA A 272 -9.78 -3.65 -2.77
C ALA A 272 -10.68 -2.81 -1.84
N ARG A 273 -11.98 -2.71 -2.14
CA ARG A 273 -12.96 -1.98 -1.33
C ARG A 273 -13.16 -2.63 0.04
N MET A 274 -13.29 -3.96 0.08
CA MET A 274 -13.46 -4.73 1.32
C MET A 274 -12.23 -4.58 2.23
N SER A 275 -11.03 -4.83 1.71
CA SER A 275 -9.79 -4.70 2.48
C SER A 275 -9.53 -3.27 2.95
N ALA A 276 -9.84 -2.26 2.13
CA ALA A 276 -9.77 -0.85 2.55
C ALA A 276 -10.81 -0.52 3.63
N SER A 277 -12.00 -1.10 3.58
CA SER A 277 -13.05 -0.91 4.60
C SER A 277 -12.64 -1.46 5.97
N ILE A 278 -11.93 -2.58 6.00
CA ILE A 278 -11.37 -3.18 7.23
C ILE A 278 -10.36 -2.22 7.85
N LEU A 279 -9.40 -1.74 7.06
CA LEU A 279 -8.39 -0.77 7.51
C LEU A 279 -9.05 0.53 7.99
N TYR A 280 -10.00 1.06 7.24
CA TYR A 280 -10.75 2.26 7.60
C TYR A 280 -11.45 2.12 8.95
N ARG A 281 -12.13 0.98 9.20
CA ARG A 281 -12.78 0.69 10.49
C ARG A 281 -11.77 0.59 11.63
N MET A 282 -10.61 -0.03 11.38
CA MET A 282 -9.53 -0.14 12.37
C MET A 282 -9.00 1.24 12.77
N MET A 283 -8.82 2.14 11.80
CA MET A 283 -8.37 3.51 12.04
C MET A 283 -9.40 4.34 12.82
N HIS A 284 -10.70 4.16 12.55
CA HIS A 284 -11.78 4.82 13.30
C HIS A 284 -11.87 4.34 14.74
N LYS A 285 -11.77 3.02 14.95
CA LYS A 285 -11.67 2.46 16.30
C LYS A 285 -10.46 3.01 17.06
N GLY A 286 -9.32 3.11 16.37
CA GLY A 286 -8.11 3.68 16.96
C GLY A 286 -8.25 5.14 17.33
N TYR A 287 -8.86 5.95 16.47
CA TYR A 287 -9.14 7.35 16.78
C TYR A 287 -10.05 7.49 18.01
N ALA A 288 -11.16 6.74 18.07
CA ALA A 288 -12.07 6.79 19.21
C ALA A 288 -11.38 6.38 20.52
N SER A 289 -10.55 5.34 20.48
CA SER A 289 -9.79 4.85 21.64
C SER A 289 -8.75 5.88 22.13
N ILE A 290 -7.96 6.45 21.22
CA ILE A 290 -6.95 7.46 21.60
C ILE A 290 -7.64 8.74 22.06
N MET A 291 -8.71 9.18 21.40
CA MET A 291 -9.45 10.37 21.78
C MET A 291 -10.04 10.24 23.19
N ALA A 292 -10.58 9.08 23.55
CA ALA A 292 -11.04 8.82 24.91
C ALA A 292 -9.90 8.96 25.94
N ALA A 293 -8.74 8.36 25.67
CA ALA A 293 -7.57 8.47 26.55
C ALA A 293 -7.04 9.91 26.69
N VAL A 294 -7.05 10.69 25.60
CA VAL A 294 -6.66 12.12 25.63
C VAL A 294 -7.65 12.93 26.47
N MET A 295 -8.96 12.68 26.33
CA MET A 295 -9.98 13.37 27.14
C MET A 295 -9.87 13.04 28.63
N GLU A 296 -9.59 11.78 28.97
CA GLU A 296 -9.35 11.35 30.35
C GLU A 296 -8.10 12.00 30.95
N ALA A 297 -7.02 12.10 30.17
CA ALA A 297 -5.79 12.78 30.58
C ALA A 297 -6.03 14.28 30.82
N GLU A 298 -6.71 14.98 29.91
CA GLU A 298 -7.07 16.39 30.07
C GLU A 298 -7.97 16.62 31.30
N ALA A 299 -8.91 15.71 31.57
CA ALA A 299 -9.77 15.79 32.75
C ALA A 299 -8.97 15.59 34.05
N ALA A 300 -8.03 14.64 34.07
CA ALA A 300 -7.15 14.40 35.21
C ALA A 300 -6.24 15.61 35.48
N GLU A 301 -5.70 16.25 34.45
CA GLU A 301 -4.91 17.48 34.58
C GLU A 301 -5.73 18.64 35.13
N LYS A 302 -6.96 18.85 34.62
CA LYS A 302 -7.88 19.86 35.16
C LYS A 302 -8.20 19.59 36.64
N GLN A 303 -8.36 18.34 37.03
CA GLN A 303 -8.61 17.98 38.42
C GLN A 303 -7.39 18.24 39.31
N ARG A 304 -6.18 17.89 38.84
CA ARG A 304 -4.92 18.22 39.54
C ARG A 304 -4.72 19.73 39.69
N ALA A 305 -5.03 20.51 38.66
CA ALA A 305 -4.96 21.97 38.70
C ALA A 305 -5.95 22.56 39.72
N LYS A 306 -7.18 22.03 39.80
CA LYS A 306 -8.17 22.42 40.82
C LYS A 306 -7.68 22.11 42.24
N VAL A 307 -7.12 20.93 42.46
CA VAL A 307 -6.56 20.55 43.78
C VAL A 307 -5.36 21.41 44.14
N ALA A 308 -4.47 21.70 43.19
CA ALA A 308 -3.33 22.58 43.41
C ALA A 308 -3.77 24.03 43.72
N ALA A 309 -4.77 24.55 43.01
CA ALA A 309 -5.35 25.87 43.28
C ALA A 309 -6.02 25.93 44.65
N ALA A 310 -6.75 24.89 45.06
CA ALA A 310 -7.33 24.79 46.40
C ALA A 310 -6.24 24.77 47.49
N ASN A 311 -5.17 24.00 47.30
CA ASN A 311 -4.04 23.96 48.24
C ASN A 311 -3.30 25.31 48.32
N ALA A 312 -3.12 26.00 47.20
CA ALA A 312 -2.51 27.33 47.16
C ALA A 312 -3.38 28.38 47.87
N ALA A 313 -4.71 28.31 47.72
CA ALA A 313 -5.64 29.19 48.44
C ALA A 313 -5.60 28.97 49.96
N ILE A 314 -5.38 27.74 50.42
CA ILE A 314 -5.21 27.41 51.85
C ILE A 314 -3.86 27.92 52.38
N GLN A 315 -2.81 27.92 51.56
CA GLN A 315 -1.46 28.36 51.95
C GLN A 315 -1.23 29.88 51.81
N ALA A 316 -2.16 30.63 51.22
CA ALA A 316 -2.07 32.08 51.19
C ALA A 316 -2.12 32.62 52.64
N PRO A 317 -1.07 33.28 53.15
CA PRO A 317 -1.06 33.74 54.53
C PRO A 317 -2.19 34.75 54.71
N THR A 318 -3.04 34.49 55.71
CA THR A 318 -3.94 35.49 56.28
C THR A 318 -3.07 36.59 56.86
N VAL A 319 -2.72 37.59 56.07
CA VAL A 319 -2.18 38.86 56.56
C VAL A 319 -3.33 39.55 57.28
N PHE A 320 -3.64 39.07 58.48
CA PHE A 320 -4.41 39.82 59.46
C PHE A 320 -3.55 41.03 59.80
N HIS A 321 -3.90 42.17 59.19
CA HIS A 321 -3.49 43.49 59.66
C HIS A 321 -4.03 43.65 61.09
N THR A 322 -3.24 43.24 62.07
CA THR A 322 -3.29 43.81 63.42
C THR A 322 -2.65 45.19 63.32
N LEU A 323 -3.46 46.23 63.08
CA LEU A 323 -3.06 47.59 63.38
C LEU A 323 -3.89 48.06 64.57
N SER A 324 -3.18 48.12 65.70
CA SER A 324 -3.53 48.80 66.95
C SER A 324 -3.44 50.31 66.78
#